data_AF-A0A9D4VEZ8-F1
#
_entry.id   AF-A0A9D4VEZ8-F1
#
_cell.length_a   1.000
_cell.length_b   1.000
_cell.length_c   1.000
_cell.angle_alpha   90.00
_cell.angle_beta   90.00
_cell.angle_gamma   90.00
#
_symmetry.space_group_name_H-M   'P 1'
#
loop_
_entity.id
_entity.type
_entity.pdbx_description
1 polymer ?
#
loop_
_entity_poly.entity_id
_entity_poly.type
_entity_poly.pdbx_seq_one_letter_code
_entity_poly.pdbx_strand_id
1 'polypeptide(L)'
;MLCGLRGLAPVLGLLIEVEKNEFLSHIDCILPVTCRILLSAIHAVTNRQESFEFESILPLWKEAYYSLVMLEKMIHQFHDLCFAKELEGIWEAICEMLLHPHSWLRNKSGRLIALYFARVTDGNRENHQSSLSSYFMMSPSRLYLIATSLCCQLKMPLIDDADSNLMTQNIVFAICALMRQTGSIDPSAFWSTLEKNEKNRFLKTFDMINARKERIMFMSSSQTSSVREDISQVNVKNTQHILVSLLLKKMDKIALQTDAIQLEIVFNSFGELMAQMEMSMDYAHVVLIPLYKVCEGFAGKVVADNLKKLAEDTCGKIENIIGTQNFVQVYNLIRKNLSLKRNKRKQEEKVMAVINPMRNAKRKLKISAKHRANKKRKVMTLKMRK
;
A
#
# COMPACT_ATOMS: atom_id res chain seq x y z
N MET A 1 -19.54 -18.07 24.53
CA MET A 1 -18.07 -17.93 24.55
C MET A 1 -17.58 -16.67 23.82
N LEU A 2 -18.06 -16.36 22.61
CA LEU A 2 -17.70 -15.14 21.85
C LEU A 2 -18.02 -13.81 22.57
N CYS A 3 -19.12 -13.71 23.32
CA CYS A 3 -19.46 -12.50 24.09
C CYS A 3 -18.64 -12.30 25.37
N GLY A 4 -17.93 -13.33 25.87
CA GLY A 4 -17.21 -13.24 27.15
C GLY A 4 -15.93 -12.40 27.05
N LEU A 5 -15.21 -12.49 25.93
CA LEU A 5 -13.97 -11.74 25.70
C LEU A 5 -14.19 -10.24 25.49
N ARG A 6 -15.42 -9.79 25.21
CA ARG A 6 -15.72 -8.36 25.07
C ARG A 6 -15.49 -7.59 26.37
N GLY A 7 -15.86 -8.18 27.51
CA GLY A 7 -15.59 -7.60 28.84
C GLY A 7 -14.22 -8.01 29.40
N LEU A 8 -13.71 -9.17 28.99
CA LEU A 8 -12.49 -9.74 29.54
C LEU A 8 -11.21 -9.27 28.85
N ALA A 9 -11.21 -8.88 27.57
CA ALA A 9 -9.96 -8.52 26.88
C ALA A 9 -9.24 -7.29 27.47
N PRO A 10 -9.93 -6.21 27.91
CA PRO A 10 -9.28 -5.14 28.66
C PRO A 10 -8.75 -5.59 30.03
N VAL A 11 -9.50 -6.46 30.71
CA VAL A 11 -9.16 -7.01 32.04
C VAL A 11 -7.96 -7.96 31.95
N LEU A 12 -7.95 -8.87 30.98
CA LEU A 12 -6.82 -9.73 30.64
C LEU A 12 -5.62 -8.90 30.20
N GLY A 13 -5.85 -7.80 29.49
CA GLY A 13 -4.83 -6.81 29.15
C GLY A 13 -4.13 -6.20 30.36
N LEU A 14 -4.84 -6.01 31.48
CA LEU A 14 -4.24 -5.58 32.75
C LEU A 14 -3.62 -6.75 33.51
N LEU A 15 -4.27 -7.92 33.47
CA LEU A 15 -3.80 -9.13 34.13
C LEU A 15 -2.42 -9.58 33.58
N ILE A 16 -2.19 -9.47 32.27
CA ILE A 16 -0.89 -9.74 31.62
C ILE A 16 0.22 -8.87 32.21
N GLU A 17 -0.08 -7.60 32.51
CA GLU A 17 0.89 -6.65 33.07
C GLU A 17 1.20 -6.96 34.54
N VAL A 18 0.24 -7.55 35.27
CA VAL A 18 0.33 -7.84 36.70
C VAL A 18 0.92 -9.23 36.99
N GLU A 19 0.41 -10.29 36.35
CA GLU A 19 0.73 -11.70 36.67
C GLU A 19 1.98 -12.23 35.93
N LYS A 20 2.45 -11.53 34.89
CA LYS A 20 3.67 -11.84 34.14
C LYS A 20 3.80 -13.35 33.85
N ASN A 21 4.68 -14.08 34.54
CA ASN A 21 5.01 -15.48 34.21
C ASN A 21 3.87 -16.47 34.48
N GLU A 22 2.95 -16.20 35.41
CA GLU A 22 1.83 -17.10 35.71
C GLU A 22 0.80 -17.13 34.55
N PHE A 23 0.73 -16.03 33.81
CA PHE A 23 -0.17 -15.88 32.66
C PHE A 23 0.22 -16.76 31.46
N LEU A 24 1.47 -17.21 31.37
CA LEU A 24 1.93 -18.10 30.28
C LEU A 24 1.04 -19.35 30.14
N SER A 25 0.57 -19.89 31.27
CA SER A 25 -0.32 -21.05 31.31
C SER A 25 -1.67 -20.84 30.61
N HIS A 26 -2.10 -19.60 30.44
CA HIS A 26 -3.38 -19.23 29.82
C HIS A 26 -3.26 -18.88 28.34
N ILE A 27 -2.05 -18.62 27.83
CA ILE A 27 -1.82 -18.21 26.44
C ILE A 27 -2.33 -19.26 25.46
N ASP A 28 -2.04 -20.54 25.72
CA ASP A 28 -2.46 -21.66 24.86
C ASP A 28 -3.99 -21.78 24.73
N CYS A 29 -4.72 -21.35 25.75
CA CYS A 29 -6.19 -21.30 25.71
C CYS A 29 -6.71 -20.04 24.98
N ILE A 30 -6.01 -18.91 25.11
CA ILE A 30 -6.47 -17.60 24.64
C ILE A 30 -6.20 -17.39 23.14
N LEU A 31 -5.05 -17.83 22.63
CA LEU A 31 -4.67 -17.63 21.23
C LEU A 31 -5.67 -18.26 20.23
N PRO A 32 -6.13 -19.51 20.42
CA PRO A 32 -7.13 -20.10 19.53
C PRO A 32 -8.44 -19.32 19.52
N VAL A 33 -8.88 -18.79 20.68
CA VAL A 33 -10.11 -18.01 20.76
C VAL A 33 -9.94 -16.66 20.06
N THR A 34 -8.80 -16.01 20.27
CA THR A 34 -8.39 -14.78 19.58
C THR A 34 -8.45 -14.98 18.06
N CYS A 35 -7.80 -16.03 17.56
CA CYS A 35 -7.81 -16.39 16.13
C CYS A 35 -9.25 -16.56 15.60
N ARG A 36 -10.11 -17.31 16.30
CA ARG A 36 -11.52 -17.48 15.90
C ARG A 36 -12.29 -16.16 15.85
N ILE A 37 -12.07 -15.26 16.80
CA ILE A 37 -12.73 -13.94 16.82
C ILE A 37 -12.31 -13.13 15.59
N LEU A 38 -11.01 -13.08 15.29
CA LEU A 38 -10.50 -12.33 14.14
C LEU A 38 -11.07 -12.88 12.83
N LEU A 39 -11.03 -14.20 12.64
CA LEU A 39 -11.60 -14.85 11.45
C LEU A 39 -13.12 -14.62 11.35
N SER A 40 -13.85 -14.65 12.47
CA SER A 40 -15.29 -14.39 12.48
C SER A 40 -15.62 -12.95 12.06
N ALA A 41 -14.83 -11.97 12.51
CA ALA A 41 -14.98 -10.57 12.11
C ALA A 41 -14.71 -10.39 10.60
N ILE A 42 -13.67 -11.03 10.07
CA ILE A 42 -13.37 -11.01 8.62
C ILE A 42 -14.52 -11.61 7.83
N HIS A 43 -14.97 -12.82 8.19
CA HIS A 43 -16.06 -13.53 7.49
C HIS A 43 -17.38 -12.77 7.52
N ALA A 44 -17.68 -12.08 8.62
CA ALA A 44 -18.92 -11.33 8.76
C ALA A 44 -19.01 -10.14 7.79
N VAL A 45 -17.87 -9.65 7.30
CA VAL A 45 -17.80 -8.62 6.26
C VAL A 45 -17.78 -9.22 4.86
N THR A 46 -16.98 -10.28 4.61
CA THR A 46 -16.86 -10.86 3.26
C THR A 46 -18.15 -11.47 2.74
N ASN A 47 -19.02 -11.95 3.65
CA ASN A 47 -20.27 -12.62 3.27
C ASN A 47 -21.44 -11.65 3.02
N ARG A 48 -21.28 -10.35 3.29
CA ARG A 48 -22.33 -9.35 3.07
C ARG A 48 -22.03 -8.53 1.81
N GLN A 49 -22.95 -8.57 0.85
CA GLN A 49 -22.85 -7.82 -0.43
C GLN A 49 -23.18 -6.32 -0.29
N GLU A 50 -23.69 -5.89 0.87
CA GLU A 50 -24.06 -4.50 1.13
C GLU A 50 -22.88 -3.68 1.69
N SER A 51 -22.66 -2.50 1.13
CA SER A 51 -21.74 -1.52 1.70
C SER A 51 -22.31 -0.99 3.02
N PHE A 52 -21.59 -1.19 4.13
CA PHE A 52 -21.98 -0.64 5.42
C PHE A 52 -21.94 0.90 5.36
N GLU A 53 -23.08 1.54 5.62
CA GLU A 53 -23.17 3.02 5.69
C GLU A 53 -22.40 3.58 6.89
N PHE A 54 -22.28 2.83 7.98
CA PHE A 54 -21.59 3.23 9.22
C PHE A 54 -20.71 2.11 9.77
N GLU A 55 -19.48 2.45 10.18
CA GLU A 55 -18.53 1.51 10.80
C GLU A 55 -19.09 0.88 12.09
N SER A 56 -19.93 1.62 12.84
CA SER A 56 -20.48 1.19 14.13
C SER A 56 -21.42 -0.03 14.05
N ILE A 57 -21.99 -0.30 12.87
CA ILE A 57 -22.93 -1.39 12.61
C ILE A 57 -22.20 -2.71 12.29
N LEU A 58 -20.88 -2.65 12.06
CA LEU A 58 -20.11 -3.84 11.71
C LEU A 58 -20.21 -4.89 12.84
N PRO A 59 -20.50 -6.15 12.51
CA PRO A 59 -20.52 -7.21 13.51
C PRO A 59 -19.10 -7.50 14.02
N LEU A 60 -18.97 -7.82 15.30
CA LEU A 60 -17.75 -8.33 15.94
C LEU A 60 -16.50 -7.43 15.90
N TRP A 61 -16.61 -6.17 15.44
CA TRP A 61 -15.44 -5.29 15.34
C TRP A 61 -14.84 -4.96 16.71
N LYS A 62 -15.68 -4.85 17.75
CA LYS A 62 -15.24 -4.54 19.13
C LYS A 62 -14.44 -5.70 19.70
N GLU A 63 -14.98 -6.91 19.57
CA GLU A 63 -14.35 -8.15 20.01
C GLU A 63 -13.01 -8.35 19.32
N ALA A 64 -12.95 -8.15 18.01
CA ALA A 64 -11.70 -8.19 17.25
C ALA A 64 -10.72 -7.10 17.71
N TYR A 65 -11.18 -5.87 17.89
CA TYR A 65 -10.32 -4.75 18.27
C TYR A 65 -9.67 -4.97 19.63
N TYR A 66 -10.44 -5.33 20.65
CA TYR A 66 -9.89 -5.59 21.97
C TYR A 66 -9.03 -6.87 22.01
N SER A 67 -9.31 -7.86 21.16
CA SER A 67 -8.43 -9.01 20.97
C SER A 67 -7.06 -8.61 20.41
N LEU A 68 -7.02 -7.68 19.45
CA LEU A 68 -5.76 -7.14 18.91
C LEU A 68 -5.01 -6.27 19.93
N VAL A 69 -5.73 -5.52 20.79
CA VAL A 69 -5.13 -4.75 21.89
C VAL A 69 -4.49 -5.68 22.92
N MET A 70 -5.20 -6.73 23.32
CA MET A 70 -4.68 -7.75 24.23
C MET A 70 -3.45 -8.44 23.63
N LEU A 71 -3.50 -8.83 22.34
CA LEU A 71 -2.36 -9.44 21.65
C LEU A 71 -1.13 -8.54 21.63
N GLU A 72 -1.30 -7.24 21.35
CA GLU A 72 -0.19 -6.28 21.40
C GLU A 72 0.47 -6.30 22.78
N LYS A 73 -0.32 -6.25 23.87
CA LYS A 73 0.22 -6.32 25.23
C LYS A 73 0.93 -7.64 25.51
N MET A 74 0.37 -8.78 25.06
CA MET A 74 1.01 -10.09 25.20
C MET A 74 2.38 -10.13 24.53
N ILE A 75 2.51 -9.62 23.30
CA ILE A 75 3.79 -9.61 22.56
C ILE A 75 4.81 -8.66 23.23
N HIS A 76 4.35 -7.54 23.80
CA HIS A 76 5.23 -6.66 24.58
C HIS A 76 5.72 -7.32 25.87
N GLN A 77 4.89 -8.14 26.53
CA GLN A 77 5.29 -8.82 27.76
C GLN A 77 6.15 -10.07 27.49
N PHE A 78 5.79 -10.86 26.47
CA PHE A 78 6.45 -12.11 26.09
C PHE A 78 7.01 -11.97 24.68
N HIS A 79 8.26 -11.53 24.59
CA HIS A 79 8.89 -11.20 23.31
C HIS A 79 9.00 -12.40 22.36
N ASP A 80 9.31 -13.58 22.90
CA ASP A 80 9.45 -14.82 22.12
C ASP A 80 8.14 -15.25 21.44
N LEU A 81 7.00 -14.81 22.00
CA LEU A 81 5.68 -15.10 21.46
C LEU A 81 5.48 -14.52 20.05
N CYS A 82 6.17 -13.42 19.71
CA CYS A 82 6.02 -12.74 18.43
C CYS A 82 6.22 -13.67 17.21
N PHE A 83 7.13 -14.64 17.34
CA PHE A 83 7.50 -15.58 16.28
C PHE A 83 7.04 -17.01 16.55
N ALA A 84 6.23 -17.22 17.59
CA ALA A 84 5.69 -18.54 17.92
C ALA A 84 4.73 -19.04 16.83
N LYS A 85 4.76 -20.34 16.55
CA LYS A 85 3.97 -20.96 15.47
C LYS A 85 2.47 -20.83 15.71
N GLU A 86 2.07 -20.79 16.98
CA GLU A 86 0.70 -20.63 17.45
C GLU A 86 0.10 -19.29 17.00
N LEU A 87 0.93 -18.27 16.73
CA LEU A 87 0.49 -16.96 16.26
C LEU A 87 0.40 -16.86 14.74
N GLU A 88 0.90 -17.83 13.96
CA GLU A 88 0.90 -17.75 12.49
C GLU A 88 -0.50 -17.51 11.91
N GLY A 89 -1.52 -18.21 12.42
CA GLY A 89 -2.91 -17.99 12.01
C GLY A 89 -3.47 -16.62 12.40
N ILE A 90 -3.01 -16.06 13.52
CA ILE A 90 -3.37 -14.72 13.98
C ILE A 90 -2.70 -13.67 13.10
N TRP A 91 -1.42 -13.83 12.76
CA TRP A 91 -0.69 -12.95 11.85
C TRP A 91 -1.33 -12.92 10.46
N GLU A 92 -1.78 -14.08 9.96
CA GLU A 92 -2.52 -14.16 8.70
C GLU A 92 -3.84 -13.36 8.78
N ALA A 93 -4.60 -13.49 9.87
CA ALA A 93 -5.81 -12.70 10.08
C ALA A 93 -5.52 -11.19 10.20
N ILE A 94 -4.42 -10.79 10.84
CA ILE A 94 -3.98 -9.39 10.94
C ILE A 94 -3.71 -8.79 9.55
N CYS A 95 -3.05 -9.55 8.66
CA CYS A 95 -2.79 -9.12 7.29
C CYS A 95 -4.08 -8.85 6.51
N GLU A 96 -5.11 -9.68 6.71
CA GLU A 96 -6.44 -9.51 6.12
C GLU A 96 -7.18 -8.30 6.71
N MET A 97 -7.05 -8.06 8.01
CA MET A 97 -7.68 -6.93 8.69
C MET A 97 -7.14 -5.56 8.28
N LEU A 98 -6.00 -5.48 7.59
CA LEU A 98 -5.53 -4.24 6.98
C LEU A 98 -6.56 -3.62 6.03
N LEU A 99 -7.46 -4.40 5.44
CA LEU A 99 -8.51 -3.88 4.56
C LEU A 99 -9.91 -4.03 5.13
N HIS A 100 -10.00 -4.26 6.44
CA HIS A 100 -11.28 -4.30 7.12
C HIS A 100 -12.00 -2.93 7.01
N PRO A 101 -13.33 -2.88 6.82
CA PRO A 101 -14.07 -1.62 6.68
C PRO A 101 -14.04 -0.75 7.94
N HIS A 102 -13.81 -1.34 9.12
CA HIS A 102 -13.65 -0.58 10.37
C HIS A 102 -12.25 0.02 10.51
N SER A 103 -12.16 1.35 10.67
CA SER A 103 -10.90 2.09 10.79
C SER A 103 -10.00 1.64 11.94
N TRP A 104 -10.56 1.43 13.13
CA TRP A 104 -9.77 1.03 14.30
C TRP A 104 -9.09 -0.33 14.14
N LEU A 105 -9.71 -1.27 13.41
CA LEU A 105 -9.10 -2.56 13.10
C LEU A 105 -7.93 -2.39 12.13
N ARG A 106 -8.11 -1.60 11.07
CA ARG A 106 -7.03 -1.30 10.11
C ARG A 106 -5.81 -0.68 10.80
N ASN A 107 -6.03 0.34 11.63
CA ASN A 107 -4.96 1.06 12.30
C ASN A 107 -4.26 0.16 13.33
N LYS A 108 -5.02 -0.61 14.10
CA LYS A 108 -4.44 -1.54 15.08
C LYS A 108 -3.64 -2.64 14.40
N SER A 109 -4.13 -3.20 13.30
CA SER A 109 -3.37 -4.15 12.47
C SER A 109 -2.10 -3.53 11.90
N GLY A 110 -2.16 -2.29 11.41
CA GLY A 110 -0.98 -1.56 10.95
C GLY A 110 0.10 -1.40 12.03
N ARG A 111 -0.31 -1.11 13.27
CA ARG A 111 0.59 -1.04 14.43
C ARG A 111 1.21 -2.39 14.80
N LEU A 112 0.43 -3.47 14.76
CA LEU A 112 0.93 -4.82 15.03
C LEU A 112 1.92 -5.31 13.96
N ILE A 113 1.71 -4.93 12.69
CA ILE A 113 2.67 -5.22 11.62
C ILE A 113 3.97 -4.44 11.82
N ALA A 114 3.88 -3.17 12.20
CA ALA A 114 5.06 -2.37 12.53
C ALA A 114 5.85 -2.99 13.70
N LEU A 115 5.14 -3.45 14.73
CA LEU A 115 5.73 -4.18 15.86
C LEU A 115 6.49 -5.42 15.38
N TYR A 116 5.89 -6.24 14.50
CA TYR A 116 6.58 -7.42 13.97
C TYR A 116 7.81 -7.04 13.13
N PHE A 117 7.72 -6.01 12.30
CA PHE A 117 8.85 -5.53 11.48
C PHE A 117 10.00 -5.02 12.34
N ALA A 118 9.71 -4.31 13.44
CA ALA A 118 10.71 -3.89 14.41
C ALA A 118 11.41 -5.11 15.03
N ARG A 119 10.65 -6.11 15.49
CA ARG A 119 11.21 -7.34 16.08
C ARG A 119 12.09 -8.13 15.12
N VAL A 120 11.71 -8.22 13.85
CA VAL A 120 12.56 -8.86 12.84
C VAL A 120 13.85 -8.08 12.61
N THR A 121 13.80 -6.75 12.68
CA THR A 121 14.99 -5.89 12.57
C THR A 121 15.92 -6.09 13.77
N ASP A 122 15.38 -6.15 14.98
CA ASP A 122 16.15 -6.36 16.21
C ASP A 122 16.78 -7.76 16.22
N GLY A 123 16.00 -8.80 15.94
CA GLY A 123 16.50 -10.18 15.89
C GLY A 123 17.58 -10.40 14.82
N ASN A 124 17.53 -9.67 13.70
CA ASN A 124 18.57 -9.72 12.68
C ASN A 124 19.87 -9.00 13.10
N ARG A 125 19.78 -7.95 13.92
CA ARG A 125 20.96 -7.25 14.46
C ARG A 125 21.69 -8.12 15.47
N GLU A 126 20.95 -8.83 16.31
CA GLU A 126 21.49 -9.68 17.38
C GLU A 126 22.09 -10.98 16.86
N ASN A 127 21.46 -11.62 15.87
CA ASN A 127 21.84 -12.97 15.42
C ASN A 127 22.77 -13.00 14.18
N HIS A 128 23.24 -11.85 13.69
CA HIS A 128 24.22 -11.65 12.60
C HIS A 128 24.09 -12.50 11.31
N GLN A 129 23.05 -13.32 11.09
CA GLN A 129 22.97 -14.23 9.94
C GLN A 129 21.60 -14.90 9.69
N SER A 130 20.54 -14.59 10.44
CA SER A 130 19.21 -15.16 10.16
C SER A 130 18.68 -14.61 8.83
N SER A 131 18.52 -15.48 7.83
CA SER A 131 17.84 -15.11 6.58
C SER A 131 16.43 -14.62 6.90
N LEU A 132 16.04 -13.46 6.36
CA LEU A 132 14.67 -12.92 6.51
C LEU A 132 13.59 -13.98 6.18
N SER A 133 13.89 -14.95 5.31
CA SER A 133 12.99 -16.05 4.97
C SER A 133 12.61 -16.97 6.14
N SER A 134 13.31 -16.91 7.28
CA SER A 134 12.98 -17.70 8.47
C SER A 134 11.74 -17.19 9.21
N TYR A 135 11.38 -15.92 9.03
CA TYR A 135 10.24 -15.31 9.70
C TYR A 135 8.96 -15.49 8.88
N PHE A 136 7.91 -15.97 9.52
CA PHE A 136 6.63 -16.31 8.88
C PHE A 136 6.07 -15.21 7.95
N MET A 137 6.02 -13.95 8.41
CA MET A 137 5.47 -12.84 7.62
C MET A 137 6.41 -12.30 6.54
N MET A 138 7.68 -12.72 6.53
CA MET A 138 8.68 -12.26 5.58
C MET A 138 8.71 -13.07 4.28
N SER A 139 7.75 -13.99 4.06
CA SER A 139 7.61 -14.65 2.77
C SER A 139 7.18 -13.64 1.67
N PRO A 140 7.64 -13.81 0.42
CA PRO A 140 7.28 -12.91 -0.68
C PRO A 140 5.76 -12.70 -0.84
N SER A 141 4.98 -13.77 -0.70
CA SER A 141 3.53 -13.73 -0.87
C SER A 141 2.82 -12.89 0.19
N ARG A 142 3.30 -12.93 1.45
CA ARG A 142 2.76 -12.13 2.56
C ARG A 142 3.25 -10.69 2.51
N LEU A 143 4.53 -10.47 2.24
CA LEU A 143 5.08 -9.12 2.07
C LEU A 143 4.38 -8.35 0.95
N TYR A 144 4.11 -9.02 -0.18
CA TYR A 144 3.37 -8.40 -1.29
C TYR A 144 1.91 -8.11 -0.91
N LEU A 145 1.25 -9.01 -0.15
CA LEU A 145 -0.09 -8.77 0.39
C LEU A 145 -0.11 -7.55 1.32
N ILE A 146 0.80 -7.50 2.29
CA ILE A 146 0.92 -6.39 3.25
C ILE A 146 1.17 -5.08 2.51
N ALA A 147 2.18 -5.02 1.63
CA ALA A 147 2.51 -3.82 0.87
C ALA A 147 1.33 -3.34 -0.01
N THR A 148 0.65 -4.28 -0.67
CA THR A 148 -0.54 -3.96 -1.49
C THR A 148 -1.69 -3.44 -0.64
N SER A 149 -1.95 -4.06 0.51
CA SER A 149 -3.00 -3.65 1.44
C SER A 149 -2.73 -2.26 2.01
N LEU A 150 -1.50 -1.96 2.45
CA LEU A 150 -1.10 -0.63 2.91
C LEU A 150 -1.25 0.41 1.80
N CYS A 151 -0.81 0.11 0.56
CA CYS A 151 -1.04 0.99 -0.58
C CYS A 151 -2.53 1.24 -0.84
N CYS A 152 -3.40 0.26 -0.62
CA CYS A 152 -4.85 0.44 -0.74
C CYS A 152 -5.44 1.28 0.40
N GLN A 153 -4.92 1.16 1.63
CA GLN A 153 -5.33 2.00 2.76
C GLN A 153 -5.06 3.48 2.52
N LEU A 154 -4.04 3.84 1.73
CA LEU A 154 -3.80 5.23 1.32
C LEU A 154 -4.96 5.89 0.55
N LYS A 155 -6.05 5.18 0.25
CA LYS A 155 -7.27 5.79 -0.30
C LYS A 155 -8.29 6.17 0.77
N MET A 156 -8.09 5.69 1.99
CA MET A 156 -8.99 5.89 3.12
C MET A 156 -8.56 7.12 3.93
N PRO A 157 -9.49 7.76 4.66
CA PRO A 157 -9.15 8.79 5.62
C PRO A 157 -8.22 8.22 6.70
N LEU A 158 -7.16 8.97 7.04
CA LEU A 158 -6.28 8.67 8.16
C LEU A 158 -6.78 9.38 9.42
N ILE A 159 -6.46 8.85 10.59
CA ILE A 159 -6.96 9.38 11.86
C ILE A 159 -6.03 10.49 12.38
N ASP A 160 -4.71 10.32 12.32
CA ASP A 160 -3.73 11.31 12.81
C ASP A 160 -2.38 11.31 12.04
N ASP A 161 -1.48 12.22 12.42
CA ASP A 161 -0.14 12.38 11.83
C ASP A 161 0.82 11.25 12.24
N ALA A 162 0.66 10.65 13.42
CA ALA A 162 1.48 9.52 13.86
C ALA A 162 1.23 8.28 13.00
N ASP A 163 -0.03 8.04 12.62
CA ASP A 163 -0.47 7.01 11.69
C ASP A 163 0.13 7.24 10.30
N SER A 164 0.38 8.50 9.90
CA SER A 164 1.01 8.83 8.61
C SER A 164 2.46 8.37 8.53
N ASN A 165 3.27 8.65 9.57
CA ASN A 165 4.66 8.21 9.65
C ASN A 165 4.76 6.68 9.75
N LEU A 166 3.89 6.07 10.57
CA LEU A 166 3.81 4.62 10.69
C LEU A 166 3.47 3.96 9.34
N MET A 167 2.54 4.56 8.58
CA MET A 167 2.18 4.09 7.25
C MET A 167 3.36 4.18 6.28
N THR A 168 4.10 5.30 6.28
CA THR A 168 5.32 5.45 5.48
C THR A 168 6.33 4.34 5.80
N GLN A 169 6.65 4.15 7.08
CA GLN A 169 7.61 3.14 7.53
C GLN A 169 7.19 1.72 7.16
N ASN A 170 5.92 1.37 7.36
CA ASN A 170 5.39 0.06 7.03
C ASN A 170 5.44 -0.22 5.52
N ILE A 171 5.07 0.76 4.68
CA ILE A 171 5.16 0.63 3.22
C ILE A 171 6.61 0.43 2.79
N VAL A 172 7.51 1.28 3.29
CA VAL A 172 8.94 1.23 2.96
C VAL A 172 9.52 -0.12 3.36
N PHE A 173 9.30 -0.56 4.60
CA PHE A 173 9.79 -1.84 5.09
C PHE A 173 9.26 -3.00 4.24
N ALA A 174 7.94 -3.08 4.01
CA ALA A 174 7.34 -4.21 3.29
C ALA A 174 7.87 -4.32 1.86
N ILE A 175 8.04 -3.20 1.15
CA ILE A 175 8.57 -3.18 -0.22
C ILE A 175 10.07 -3.53 -0.23
N CYS A 176 10.87 -2.98 0.67
CA CYS A 176 12.30 -3.27 0.74
C CYS A 176 12.57 -4.73 1.16
N ALA A 177 11.80 -5.27 2.11
CA ALA A 177 11.85 -6.68 2.47
C ALA A 177 11.46 -7.57 1.29
N LEU A 178 10.39 -7.23 0.56
CA LEU A 178 9.97 -7.97 -0.63
C LEU A 178 11.08 -8.00 -1.68
N MET A 179 11.77 -6.87 -1.90
CA MET A 179 12.89 -6.79 -2.83
C MET A 179 14.02 -7.75 -2.46
N ARG A 180 14.41 -7.79 -1.18
CA ARG A 180 15.44 -8.71 -0.69
C ARG A 180 15.03 -10.17 -0.83
N GLN A 181 13.74 -10.47 -0.81
CA GLN A 181 13.20 -11.84 -0.88
C GLN A 181 12.88 -12.33 -2.29
N THR A 182 12.69 -11.44 -3.26
CA THR A 182 12.20 -11.82 -4.61
C THR A 182 13.28 -12.02 -5.66
N GLY A 183 14.52 -11.59 -5.38
CA GLY A 183 15.70 -11.83 -6.23
C GLY A 183 15.52 -11.47 -7.72
N SER A 184 16.56 -11.75 -8.51
CA SER A 184 16.48 -11.60 -9.97
C SER A 184 16.00 -12.88 -10.66
N ILE A 185 14.86 -13.42 -10.21
CA ILE A 185 14.27 -14.65 -10.76
C ILE A 185 13.27 -14.30 -11.87
N ASP A 186 13.25 -15.10 -12.94
CA ASP A 186 12.23 -15.01 -13.99
C ASP A 186 10.81 -15.17 -13.42
N PRO A 187 9.82 -14.36 -13.85
CA PRO A 187 8.44 -14.43 -13.34
C PRO A 187 7.79 -15.80 -13.42
N SER A 188 8.03 -16.57 -14.49
CA SER A 188 7.43 -17.90 -14.66
C SER A 188 8.08 -18.94 -13.75
N ALA A 189 9.40 -18.86 -13.57
CA ALA A 189 10.15 -19.69 -12.64
C ALA A 189 9.73 -19.40 -11.20
N PHE A 190 9.68 -18.12 -10.81
CA PHE A 190 9.18 -17.69 -9.51
C PHE A 190 7.76 -18.22 -9.27
N TRP A 191 6.83 -18.02 -10.20
CA TRP A 191 5.46 -18.50 -10.06
C TRP A 191 5.37 -20.02 -9.87
N SER A 192 6.22 -20.78 -10.56
CA SER A 192 6.22 -22.24 -10.47
C SER A 192 6.63 -22.74 -9.09
N THR A 193 7.55 -22.06 -8.40
CA THR A 193 8.00 -22.42 -7.04
C THR A 193 6.95 -22.24 -5.95
N LEU A 194 5.94 -21.39 -6.18
CA LEU A 194 4.97 -21.02 -5.16
C LEU A 194 3.94 -22.13 -4.90
N GLU A 195 3.59 -22.30 -3.63
CA GLU A 195 2.48 -23.15 -3.24
C GLU A 195 1.12 -22.57 -3.68
N LYS A 196 0.07 -23.41 -3.68
CA LYS A 196 -1.29 -22.99 -4.06
C LYS A 196 -1.78 -21.80 -3.23
N ASN A 197 -1.55 -21.79 -1.93
CA ASN A 197 -1.99 -20.72 -1.04
C ASN A 197 -1.24 -19.41 -1.33
N GLU A 198 0.05 -19.48 -1.64
CA GLU A 198 0.86 -18.31 -2.02
C GLU A 198 0.42 -17.73 -3.36
N LYS A 199 0.18 -18.59 -4.36
CA LYS A 199 -0.40 -18.19 -5.65
C LYS A 199 -1.72 -17.45 -5.44
N ASN A 200 -2.60 -17.98 -4.58
CA ASN A 200 -3.89 -17.35 -4.28
C ASN A 200 -3.72 -15.94 -3.69
N ARG A 201 -2.74 -15.71 -2.80
CA ARG A 201 -2.42 -14.37 -2.27
C ARG A 201 -1.99 -13.41 -3.38
N PHE A 202 -1.08 -13.84 -4.26
CA PHE A 202 -0.68 -13.00 -5.41
C PHE A 202 -1.85 -12.68 -6.33
N LEU A 203 -2.68 -13.66 -6.68
CA LEU A 203 -3.86 -13.43 -7.51
C LEU A 203 -4.82 -12.41 -6.88
N LYS A 204 -5.10 -12.55 -5.58
CA LYS A 204 -5.90 -11.59 -4.81
C LYS A 204 -5.31 -10.18 -4.87
N THR A 205 -4.01 -10.04 -4.63
CA THR A 205 -3.33 -8.74 -4.69
C THR A 205 -3.36 -8.11 -6.09
N PHE A 206 -3.18 -8.90 -7.16
CA PHE A 206 -3.27 -8.39 -8.53
C PHE A 206 -4.66 -7.84 -8.84
N ASP A 207 -5.72 -8.50 -8.35
CA ASP A 207 -7.08 -8.02 -8.50
C ASP A 207 -7.31 -6.70 -7.75
N MET A 208 -6.78 -6.57 -6.52
CA MET A 208 -6.87 -5.34 -5.71
C MET A 208 -6.21 -4.11 -6.38
N ILE A 209 -5.18 -4.30 -7.20
CA ILE A 209 -4.51 -3.22 -7.94
C ILE A 209 -4.89 -3.13 -9.43
N ASN A 210 -5.81 -3.98 -9.89
CA ASN A 210 -6.23 -4.11 -11.29
C ASN A 210 -5.07 -4.43 -12.26
N ALA A 211 -4.13 -5.27 -11.84
CA ALA A 211 -2.97 -5.71 -12.63
C ALA A 211 -3.29 -6.96 -13.47
N ARG A 212 -4.31 -6.87 -14.34
CA ARG A 212 -4.77 -8.02 -15.15
C ARG A 212 -3.70 -8.56 -16.10
N LYS A 213 -2.85 -7.68 -16.65
CA LYS A 213 -1.80 -8.07 -17.60
C LYS A 213 -0.72 -8.89 -16.90
N GLU A 214 -0.26 -8.40 -15.76
CA GLU A 214 0.78 -9.04 -14.96
C GLU A 214 0.25 -10.35 -14.35
N ARG A 215 -1.02 -10.39 -13.91
CA ARG A 215 -1.69 -11.65 -13.53
C ARG A 215 -1.59 -12.71 -14.63
N ILE A 216 -1.92 -12.36 -15.87
CA ILE A 216 -1.82 -13.29 -17.00
C ILE A 216 -0.36 -13.67 -17.24
N MET A 217 0.57 -12.71 -17.21
CA MET A 217 1.99 -12.95 -17.41
C MET A 217 2.58 -13.97 -16.41
N PHE A 218 2.24 -13.86 -15.13
CA PHE A 218 2.69 -14.82 -14.11
C PHE A 218 2.02 -16.20 -14.26
N MET A 219 0.77 -16.24 -14.73
CA MET A 219 0.02 -17.50 -14.93
C MET A 219 0.38 -18.25 -16.21
N SER A 220 0.80 -17.53 -17.25
CA SER A 220 1.17 -18.13 -18.53
C SER A 220 2.53 -18.80 -18.42
N SER A 221 2.56 -20.13 -18.34
CA SER A 221 3.74 -20.91 -18.69
C SER A 221 4.18 -20.49 -20.09
N SER A 222 5.45 -20.15 -20.28
CA SER A 222 6.05 -19.55 -21.48
C SER A 222 5.72 -20.24 -22.82
N GLN A 223 4.52 -20.06 -23.34
CA GLN A 223 4.10 -20.41 -24.70
C GLN A 223 3.04 -19.41 -25.16
N THR A 224 3.47 -18.22 -25.55
CA THR A 224 2.89 -17.48 -26.69
C THR A 224 3.80 -16.29 -27.01
N SER A 225 4.81 -16.54 -27.84
CA SER A 225 5.31 -15.50 -28.71
C SER A 225 4.17 -15.11 -29.67
N SER A 226 3.45 -14.04 -29.38
CA SER A 226 2.68 -13.35 -30.41
C SER A 226 3.00 -11.87 -30.41
N VAL A 227 3.50 -11.47 -31.57
CA VAL A 227 3.95 -10.17 -32.02
C VAL A 227 2.96 -9.06 -31.68
N ARG A 228 3.46 -7.99 -31.04
CA ARG A 228 3.14 -6.60 -31.40
C ARG A 228 4.14 -5.63 -30.76
N GLU A 229 4.98 -5.09 -31.65
CA GLU A 229 5.90 -3.95 -31.49
C GLU A 229 5.14 -2.72 -30.94
N ASP A 230 5.73 -1.86 -30.10
CA ASP A 230 6.82 -0.96 -30.48
C ASP A 230 7.26 0.00 -29.35
N ILE A 231 8.57 0.31 -29.35
CA ILE A 231 9.32 1.40 -28.68
C ILE A 231 9.44 1.39 -27.14
N SER A 232 10.43 0.62 -26.65
CA SER A 232 11.59 1.04 -25.82
C SER A 232 12.06 -0.12 -24.93
N GLN A 233 13.21 -0.69 -25.29
CA GLN A 233 14.03 -1.64 -24.52
C GLN A 233 13.27 -2.75 -23.79
N VAL A 234 13.18 -3.91 -24.45
CA VAL A 234 12.89 -5.20 -23.81
C VAL A 234 14.05 -5.54 -22.88
N ASN A 235 14.05 -4.95 -21.69
CA ASN A 235 14.73 -5.53 -20.54
C ASN A 235 13.76 -6.57 -19.99
N VAL A 236 14.15 -7.86 -19.98
CA VAL A 236 13.34 -8.91 -19.36
C VAL A 236 13.26 -8.58 -17.88
N LYS A 237 12.16 -7.93 -17.49
CA LYS A 237 11.98 -7.46 -16.11
C LYS A 237 11.84 -8.68 -15.22
N ASN A 238 12.79 -8.83 -14.29
CA ASN A 238 12.73 -9.86 -13.27
C ASN A 238 11.48 -9.70 -12.38
N THR A 239 11.14 -10.74 -11.64
CA THR A 239 9.98 -10.78 -10.73
C THR A 239 9.95 -9.59 -9.79
N GLN A 240 11.09 -9.31 -9.14
CA GLN A 240 11.26 -8.20 -8.22
C GLN A 240 10.84 -6.86 -8.85
N HIS A 241 11.39 -6.54 -10.03
CA HIS A 241 11.08 -5.30 -10.74
C HIS A 241 9.59 -5.21 -11.06
N ILE A 242 8.96 -6.30 -11.51
CA ILE A 242 7.53 -6.28 -11.86
C ILE A 242 6.70 -5.96 -10.61
N LEU A 243 6.86 -6.73 -9.53
CA LEU A 243 6.08 -6.58 -8.30
C LEU A 243 6.26 -5.19 -7.67
N VAL A 244 7.51 -4.72 -7.54
CA VAL A 244 7.80 -3.39 -6.98
C VAL A 244 7.23 -2.29 -7.88
N SER A 245 7.42 -2.39 -9.20
CA SER A 245 6.91 -1.37 -10.13
C SER A 245 5.38 -1.27 -10.10
N LEU A 246 4.67 -2.37 -9.83
CA LEU A 246 3.21 -2.38 -9.67
C LEU A 246 2.77 -1.62 -8.42
N LEU A 247 3.47 -1.81 -7.30
CA LEU A 247 3.23 -1.09 -6.06
C LEU A 247 3.52 0.42 -6.24
N LEU A 248 4.66 0.78 -6.83
CA LEU A 248 5.02 2.17 -7.11
C LEU A 248 4.01 2.85 -8.05
N LYS A 249 3.54 2.15 -9.10
CA LYS A 249 2.47 2.65 -9.99
C LYS A 249 1.14 2.81 -9.25
N LYS A 250 0.83 1.94 -8.28
CA LYS A 250 -0.38 2.08 -7.45
C LYS A 250 -0.27 3.33 -6.58
N MET A 251 0.88 3.56 -5.94
CA MET A 251 1.16 4.77 -5.15
C MET A 251 1.11 6.05 -6.01
N ASP A 252 1.69 6.06 -7.21
CA ASP A 252 1.61 7.18 -8.17
C ASP A 252 0.14 7.55 -8.47
N LYS A 253 -0.68 6.55 -8.79
CA LYS A 253 -2.12 6.79 -9.05
C LYS A 253 -2.83 7.43 -7.85
N ILE A 254 -2.46 7.04 -6.63
CA ILE A 254 -3.06 7.55 -5.40
C ILE A 254 -2.59 8.98 -5.13
N ALA A 255 -1.29 9.26 -5.23
CA ALA A 255 -0.73 10.61 -5.09
C ALA A 255 -1.46 11.63 -5.98
N LEU A 256 -1.78 11.24 -7.21
CA LEU A 256 -2.46 12.11 -8.17
C LEU A 256 -3.98 12.25 -7.91
N GLN A 257 -4.58 11.39 -7.09
CA GLN A 257 -6.04 11.33 -6.88
C GLN A 257 -6.49 11.78 -5.49
N THR A 258 -5.64 11.72 -4.46
CA THR A 258 -6.05 11.83 -3.05
C THR A 258 -5.63 13.16 -2.39
N ASP A 259 -5.96 13.35 -1.11
CA ASP A 259 -5.73 14.56 -0.32
C ASP A 259 -4.25 14.75 0.08
N ALA A 260 -3.98 15.83 0.83
CA ALA A 260 -2.64 16.30 1.20
C ALA A 260 -1.80 15.26 1.95
N ILE A 261 -2.38 14.60 2.96
CA ILE A 261 -1.68 13.67 3.85
C ILE A 261 -1.19 12.43 3.08
N GLN A 262 -2.02 11.91 2.18
CA GLN A 262 -1.65 10.75 1.36
C GLN A 262 -0.55 11.08 0.36
N LEU A 263 -0.53 12.32 -0.15
CA LEU A 263 0.54 12.79 -1.02
C LEU A 263 1.88 12.86 -0.26
N GLU A 264 1.84 13.37 0.97
CA GLU A 264 2.99 13.41 1.86
C GLU A 264 3.55 12.02 2.16
N ILE A 265 2.70 11.07 2.57
CA ILE A 265 3.10 9.67 2.81
C ILE A 265 3.79 9.07 1.59
N VAL A 266 3.19 9.24 0.40
CA VAL A 266 3.75 8.69 -0.85
C VAL A 266 5.12 9.30 -1.17
N PHE A 267 5.28 10.62 -1.00
CA PHE A 267 6.56 11.29 -1.29
C PHE A 267 7.66 10.90 -0.30
N ASN A 268 7.33 10.84 1.00
CA ASN A 268 8.27 10.34 2.01
C ASN A 268 8.67 8.90 1.72
N SER A 269 7.71 8.02 1.42
CA SER A 269 7.99 6.64 1.03
C SER A 269 8.87 6.57 -0.21
N PHE A 270 8.64 7.39 -1.23
CA PHE A 270 9.49 7.40 -2.43
C PHE A 270 10.93 7.79 -2.13
N GLY A 271 11.16 8.81 -1.32
CA GLY A 271 12.50 9.20 -0.91
C GLY A 271 13.23 8.09 -0.16
N GLU A 272 12.56 7.48 0.83
CA GLU A 272 13.14 6.40 1.63
C GLU A 272 13.36 5.11 0.82
N LEU A 273 12.42 4.74 -0.04
CA LEU A 273 12.54 3.60 -0.93
C LEU A 273 13.76 3.77 -1.85
N MET A 274 13.88 4.91 -2.53
CA MET A 274 15.02 5.16 -3.41
C MET A 274 16.36 5.12 -2.66
N ALA A 275 16.41 5.56 -1.40
CA ALA A 275 17.62 5.49 -0.58
C ALA A 275 18.02 4.05 -0.20
N GLN A 276 17.05 3.18 0.06
CA GLN A 276 17.30 1.77 0.42
C GLN A 276 17.48 0.85 -0.81
N MET A 277 17.05 1.30 -1.98
CA MET A 277 17.23 0.62 -3.25
C MET A 277 18.58 1.05 -3.85
N GLU A 278 19.69 0.54 -3.30
CA GLU A 278 21.06 0.93 -3.71
C GLU A 278 21.36 0.78 -5.22
N MET A 279 20.50 0.10 -5.99
CA MET A 279 20.62 0.00 -7.45
C MET A 279 19.22 -0.10 -8.09
N SER A 280 18.72 0.96 -8.72
CA SER A 280 17.73 0.85 -9.81
C SER A 280 17.35 2.22 -10.38
N MET A 281 18.03 2.60 -11.47
CA MET A 281 17.49 3.57 -12.43
C MET A 281 16.09 3.17 -12.93
N ASP A 282 15.76 1.88 -12.88
CA ASP A 282 14.53 1.31 -13.43
C ASP A 282 13.26 1.79 -12.71
N TYR A 283 13.36 2.14 -11.42
CA TYR A 283 12.23 2.69 -10.66
C TYR A 283 12.15 4.22 -10.73
N ALA A 284 13.26 4.90 -11.03
CA ALA A 284 13.35 6.36 -10.98
C ALA A 284 12.29 7.03 -11.87
N HIS A 285 12.06 6.50 -13.08
CA HIS A 285 11.03 7.03 -13.97
C HIS A 285 9.61 6.92 -13.39
N VAL A 286 9.29 5.84 -12.66
CA VAL A 286 7.94 5.67 -12.06
C VAL A 286 7.76 6.62 -10.88
N VAL A 287 8.78 6.72 -10.03
CA VAL A 287 8.77 7.55 -8.81
C VAL A 287 8.78 9.05 -9.12
N LEU A 288 9.53 9.49 -10.13
CA LEU A 288 9.68 10.90 -10.47
C LEU A 288 8.46 11.49 -11.20
N ILE A 289 7.60 10.69 -11.83
CA ILE A 289 6.39 11.20 -12.52
C ILE A 289 5.47 12.04 -11.61
N PRO A 290 5.02 11.54 -10.44
CA PRO A 290 4.13 12.30 -9.58
C PRO A 290 4.83 13.52 -8.96
N LEU A 291 6.12 13.39 -8.62
CA LEU A 291 6.94 14.50 -8.10
C LEU A 291 7.06 15.62 -9.15
N TYR A 292 7.46 15.29 -10.38
CA TYR A 292 7.53 16.21 -11.52
C TYR A 292 6.20 16.95 -11.73
N LYS A 293 5.07 16.23 -11.70
CA LYS A 293 3.75 16.85 -11.88
C LYS A 293 3.40 17.83 -10.77
N VAL A 294 3.84 17.59 -9.53
CA VAL A 294 3.58 18.49 -8.41
C VAL A 294 4.47 19.73 -8.49
N CYS A 295 5.79 19.55 -8.67
CA CYS A 295 6.75 20.67 -8.82
C CYS A 295 6.33 21.61 -9.95
N GLU A 296 5.99 21.06 -11.12
CA GLU A 296 5.68 21.83 -12.33
C GLU A 296 4.21 22.29 -12.41
N GLY A 297 3.40 22.03 -11.38
CA GLY A 297 1.98 22.41 -11.36
C GLY A 297 1.08 21.64 -12.34
N PHE A 298 1.52 20.50 -12.86
CA PHE A 298 0.75 19.61 -13.73
C PHE A 298 -0.08 18.55 -12.98
N ALA A 299 -0.20 18.63 -11.65
CA ALA A 299 -0.99 17.73 -10.82
C ALA A 299 -2.50 17.76 -11.09
N GLY A 300 -2.99 18.77 -11.82
CA GLY A 300 -4.41 18.91 -12.17
C GLY A 300 -5.31 19.32 -10.99
N LYS A 301 -4.72 19.61 -9.83
CA LYS A 301 -5.34 20.13 -8.61
C LYS A 301 -4.46 21.23 -8.02
N VAL A 302 -5.04 22.07 -7.16
CA VAL A 302 -4.26 23.02 -6.37
C VAL A 302 -3.54 22.22 -5.30
N VAL A 303 -2.21 22.31 -5.27
CA VAL A 303 -1.35 21.66 -4.28
C VAL A 303 -0.78 22.74 -3.37
N ALA A 304 -0.83 22.51 -2.06
CA ALA A 304 -0.29 23.44 -1.07
C ALA A 304 1.23 23.58 -1.20
N ASP A 305 1.78 24.75 -0.86
CA ASP A 305 3.19 25.05 -1.13
C ASP A 305 4.15 24.21 -0.27
N ASN A 306 3.74 23.79 0.93
CA ASN A 306 4.50 22.84 1.74
C ASN A 306 4.69 21.49 1.02
N LEU A 307 3.67 20.98 0.32
CA LEU A 307 3.74 19.73 -0.43
C LEU A 307 4.54 19.86 -1.74
N LYS A 308 4.56 21.05 -2.35
CA LYS A 308 5.47 21.32 -3.48
C LYS A 308 6.91 21.32 -3.02
N LYS A 309 7.20 21.99 -1.90
CA LYS A 309 8.52 21.97 -1.28
C LYS A 309 8.95 20.54 -0.94
N LEU A 310 8.05 19.74 -0.35
CA LEU A 310 8.34 18.31 -0.09
C LEU A 310 8.64 17.52 -1.37
N ALA A 311 7.94 17.81 -2.47
CA ALA A 311 8.22 17.18 -3.76
C ALA A 311 9.60 17.57 -4.31
N GLU A 312 9.96 18.84 -4.20
CA GLU A 312 11.28 19.38 -4.60
C GLU A 312 12.39 18.77 -3.74
N ASP A 313 12.22 18.74 -2.42
CA ASP A 313 13.17 18.13 -1.47
C ASP A 313 13.36 16.64 -1.78
N THR A 314 12.26 15.92 -2.06
CA THR A 314 12.30 14.51 -2.46
C THR A 314 13.00 14.33 -3.82
N CYS A 315 12.79 15.23 -4.78
CA CYS A 315 13.54 15.21 -6.05
C CYS A 315 15.04 15.39 -5.83
N GLY A 316 15.44 16.33 -4.98
CA GLY A 316 16.84 16.55 -4.62
C GLY A 316 17.48 15.34 -3.94
N LYS A 317 16.74 14.68 -3.03
CA LYS A 317 17.19 13.40 -2.43
C LYS A 317 17.42 12.34 -3.50
N ILE A 318 16.47 12.17 -4.42
CA ILE A 318 16.58 11.18 -5.50
C ILE A 318 17.73 11.53 -6.45
N GLU A 319 17.92 12.81 -6.78
CA GLU A 319 19.03 13.29 -7.60
C GLU A 319 20.38 12.94 -6.97
N ASN A 320 20.54 13.15 -5.66
CA ASN A 320 21.75 12.79 -4.93
C ASN A 320 22.01 11.27 -4.96
N ILE A 321 20.97 10.44 -4.97
CA ILE A 321 21.07 8.97 -5.00
C ILE A 321 21.46 8.46 -6.38
N ILE A 322 20.77 8.90 -7.44
CA ILE A 322 20.98 8.36 -8.80
C ILE A 322 22.04 9.13 -9.61
N GLY A 323 22.47 10.29 -9.11
CA GLY A 323 23.39 11.22 -9.75
C GLY A 323 22.70 12.20 -10.70
N THR A 324 23.20 13.44 -10.75
CA THR A 324 22.63 14.54 -11.55
C THR A 324 22.44 14.21 -13.03
N GLN A 325 23.42 13.55 -13.68
CA GLN A 325 23.32 13.22 -15.10
C GLN A 325 22.13 12.30 -15.39
N ASN A 326 22.00 11.24 -14.60
CA ASN A 326 20.91 10.27 -14.70
C ASN A 326 19.56 10.89 -14.36
N PHE A 327 19.51 11.71 -13.30
CA PHE A 327 18.32 12.45 -12.92
C PHE A 327 17.83 13.34 -14.06
N VAL A 328 18.71 14.16 -14.63
CA VAL A 328 18.38 15.06 -15.75
C VAL A 328 17.86 14.27 -16.96
N GLN A 329 18.47 13.12 -17.28
CA GLN A 329 17.99 12.26 -18.36
C GLN A 329 16.56 11.76 -18.12
N VAL A 330 16.27 11.20 -16.94
CA VAL A 330 14.94 10.70 -16.59
C VAL A 330 13.92 11.84 -16.52
N TYR A 331 14.29 12.98 -15.93
CA TYR A 331 13.44 14.16 -15.80
C TYR A 331 13.07 14.74 -17.18
N ASN A 332 14.03 14.82 -18.10
CA ASN A 332 13.80 15.25 -19.48
C ASN A 332 12.93 14.25 -20.27
N LEU A 333 13.14 12.95 -20.06
CA LEU A 333 12.30 11.91 -20.66
C LEU A 333 10.84 12.05 -20.19
N ILE A 334 10.61 12.26 -18.88
CA ILE A 334 9.28 12.52 -18.32
C ILE A 334 8.66 13.78 -18.95
N ARG A 335 9.42 14.87 -19.00
CA ARG A 335 8.99 16.14 -19.62
C ARG A 335 8.56 15.94 -21.07
N LYS A 336 9.38 15.26 -21.89
CA LYS A 336 9.08 14.95 -23.29
C LYS A 336 7.83 14.08 -23.41
N ASN A 337 7.74 12.99 -22.66
CA ASN A 337 6.61 12.06 -22.69
C ASN A 337 5.29 12.73 -22.29
N LEU A 338 5.30 13.58 -21.26
CA LEU A 338 4.13 14.34 -20.84
C LEU A 338 3.76 15.44 -21.83
N SER A 339 4.73 16.08 -22.48
CA SER A 339 4.49 17.05 -23.55
C SER A 339 3.82 16.38 -24.76
N LEU A 340 4.36 15.24 -25.21
CA LEU A 340 3.78 14.45 -26.30
C LEU A 340 2.35 14.00 -26.00
N LYS A 341 2.09 13.47 -24.79
CA LYS A 341 0.73 13.10 -24.35
C LYS A 341 -0.22 14.30 -24.34
N ARG A 342 0.24 15.48 -23.93
CA ARG A 342 -0.56 16.71 -23.95
C ARG A 342 -0.87 17.18 -25.37
N ASN A 343 0.12 17.18 -26.25
CA ASN A 343 -0.04 17.59 -27.65
C ASN A 343 -0.97 16.63 -28.41
N LYS A 344 -0.82 15.32 -28.18
CA LYS A 344 -1.73 14.30 -28.73
C LYS A 344 -3.19 14.55 -28.32
N ARG A 345 -3.46 14.80 -27.03
CA ARG A 345 -4.82 15.13 -26.55
C ARG A 345 -5.39 16.40 -27.22
N LYS A 346 -4.57 17.45 -27.37
CA LYS A 346 -4.97 18.69 -28.06
C LYS A 346 -5.29 18.44 -29.54
N GLN A 347 -4.51 17.60 -30.21
CA GLN A 347 -4.72 17.23 -31.61
C GLN A 347 -6.00 16.39 -31.77
N GLU A 348 -6.19 15.36 -30.93
CA GLU A 348 -7.41 14.54 -30.91
C GLU A 348 -8.66 15.40 -30.63
N GLU A 349 -8.56 16.42 -29.77
CA GLU A 349 -9.64 17.37 -29.52
C GLU A 349 -9.99 18.23 -30.74
N LYS A 350 -8.98 18.74 -31.45
CA LYS A 350 -9.17 19.48 -32.70
C LYS A 350 -9.80 18.59 -33.78
N VAL A 351 -9.32 17.36 -33.91
CA VAL A 351 -9.87 16.37 -34.84
C VAL A 351 -11.31 16.03 -34.49
N MET A 352 -11.65 15.80 -33.22
CA MET A 352 -13.02 15.57 -32.80
C MET A 352 -13.95 16.75 -33.07
N ALA A 353 -13.45 17.99 -33.00
CA ALA A 353 -14.24 19.17 -33.34
C ALA A 353 -14.70 19.16 -34.80
N VAL A 354 -13.88 18.59 -35.70
CA VAL A 354 -14.18 18.46 -37.13
C VAL A 354 -15.01 17.21 -37.42
N ILE A 355 -14.59 16.04 -36.92
CA ILE A 355 -15.25 14.75 -37.22
C ILE A 355 -16.63 14.64 -36.52
N ASN A 356 -16.78 15.18 -35.31
CA ASN A 356 -18.03 15.10 -34.56
C ASN A 356 -18.29 16.38 -33.75
N PRO A 357 -18.77 17.45 -34.41
CA PRO A 357 -18.98 18.75 -33.78
C PRO A 357 -20.00 18.68 -32.64
N MET A 358 -21.04 17.84 -32.76
CA MET A 358 -22.06 17.68 -31.72
C MET A 358 -21.48 17.07 -30.43
N ARG A 359 -20.60 16.06 -30.53
CA ARG A 359 -19.90 15.47 -29.37
C ARG A 359 -18.96 16.50 -28.72
N ASN A 360 -18.26 17.30 -29.50
CA ASN A 360 -17.39 18.36 -28.98
C ASN A 360 -18.20 19.46 -28.26
N ALA A 361 -19.34 19.89 -28.81
CA ALA A 361 -20.24 20.84 -28.16
C ALA A 361 -20.77 20.30 -26.82
N LYS A 362 -21.25 19.05 -26.78
CA LYS A 362 -21.67 18.39 -25.53
C LYS A 362 -20.55 18.35 -24.49
N ARG A 363 -19.30 18.08 -24.89
CA ARG A 363 -18.14 18.11 -24.01
C ARG A 363 -17.90 19.52 -23.44
N LYS A 364 -17.90 20.56 -24.28
CA LYS A 364 -17.73 21.96 -23.84
C LYS A 364 -18.81 22.38 -22.84
N LEU A 365 -20.06 21.98 -23.06
CA LEU A 365 -21.15 22.22 -22.13
C LEU A 365 -20.90 21.57 -20.76
N LYS A 366 -20.46 20.30 -20.73
CA LYS A 366 -20.09 19.60 -19.48
C LYS A 366 -18.96 20.31 -18.72
N ILE A 367 -17.93 20.77 -19.44
CA ILE A 367 -16.79 21.49 -18.84
C ILE A 367 -17.26 22.82 -18.25
N SER A 368 -18.05 23.59 -18.99
CA SER A 368 -18.64 24.85 -18.50
C SER A 368 -19.50 24.64 -17.25
N ALA A 369 -20.34 23.60 -17.24
CA ALA A 369 -21.14 23.23 -16.07
C ALA A 369 -20.26 22.91 -14.84
N LYS A 370 -19.16 22.15 -15.02
CA LYS A 370 -18.19 21.88 -13.96
C LYS A 370 -17.53 23.15 -13.43
N HIS A 371 -17.13 24.08 -14.30
CA HIS A 371 -16.56 25.36 -13.88
C HIS A 371 -17.56 26.21 -13.10
N ARG A 372 -18.82 26.28 -13.54
CA ARG A 372 -19.90 26.96 -12.80
C ARG A 372 -20.10 26.36 -11.41
N ALA A 373 -20.17 25.03 -11.30
CA ALA A 373 -20.30 24.34 -10.03
C ALA A 373 -19.11 24.61 -9.10
N ASN A 374 -17.88 24.58 -9.62
CA ASN A 374 -16.69 24.85 -8.82
C ASN A 374 -16.64 26.32 -8.34
N LYS A 375 -17.03 27.28 -9.19
CA LYS A 375 -17.14 28.70 -8.80
C LYS A 375 -18.17 28.87 -7.68
N LYS A 376 -19.35 28.23 -7.78
CA LYS A 376 -20.36 28.23 -6.71
C LYS A 376 -19.81 27.68 -5.39
N ARG A 377 -19.11 26.54 -5.42
CA ARG A 377 -18.47 25.94 -4.21
C ARG A 377 -17.49 26.91 -3.56
N LYS A 378 -16.58 27.52 -4.32
CA LYS A 378 -15.62 28.52 -3.81
C LYS A 378 -16.29 29.73 -3.17
N VAL A 379 -17.36 30.24 -3.79
CA VAL A 379 -18.11 31.36 -3.22
C VAL A 379 -18.80 30.97 -1.91
N MET A 380 -19.39 29.76 -1.84
CA MET A 380 -20.01 29.28 -0.59
C MET A 380 -18.99 29.07 0.53
N THR A 381 -17.82 28.48 0.25
CA THR A 381 -16.76 28.32 1.27
C THR A 381 -16.18 29.64 1.75
N LEU A 382 -16.10 30.66 0.89
CA LEU A 382 -15.71 32.02 1.31
C LEU A 382 -16.79 32.70 2.15
N LYS A 383 -18.08 32.44 1.89
CA LYS A 383 -19.20 32.99 2.66
C LYS A 383 -19.34 32.37 4.05
N MET A 384 -19.01 31.09 4.22
CA MET A 384 -19.04 30.41 5.53
C MET A 384 -17.81 30.67 6.41
N ARG A 385 -16.79 31.35 5.87
CA ARG A 385 -15.60 31.79 6.61
C ARG A 385 -15.69 33.22 7.15
N LYS A 386 -16.77 33.93 6.83
CA LYS A 386 -17.18 35.19 7.48
C LYS A 386 -18.24 34.85 8.50
#